data_AF-K0VUA4-F1
#
_entry.id   AF-K0VUA4-F1
#
_cell.length_a   1.000
_cell.length_b   1.000
_cell.length_c   1.000
_cell.angle_alpha   90.00
_cell.angle_beta   90.00
_cell.angle_gamma   90.00
#
_symmetry.space_group_name_H-M   'P 1'
#
loop_
_entity.id
_entity.type
_entity.pdbx_description
1 polymer ?
#
loop_
_entity_poly.entity_id
_entity_poly.type
_entity_poly.pdbx_seq_one_letter_code
_entity_poly.pdbx_strand_id
1 'polypeptide(L)'
;MRAAADLSGAGTAFKLLAGFSDDVRWDVAMPAIWHANAINTTNQYRAIGKLAWVNMLVAVLDANVLFPMLLRDTLLRVASEGCFRAHWSPRILEEMTRNLISDYGMEPSRAEALRMAMDEAFPEANAEGWEEIEPAMRNDPKDRHVVAAAVAAEAAVIVTSNIRDFGNLPDGIVALTPDEFLTEILAKNTAKVLRVLTMQAAAYRRPTLTTSELIGRLALTSPRFAEQALQALARR
;
A
#
# COMPACT_ATOMS: atom_id res chain seq x y z
N MET A 1 -28.16 15.67 4.82
CA MET A 1 -26.98 16.45 4.38
C MET A 1 -25.74 15.75 4.90
N ARG A 2 -25.06 14.96 4.06
CA ARG A 2 -23.76 14.36 4.40
C ARG A 2 -22.68 15.39 4.12
N ALA A 3 -21.92 15.75 5.15
CA ALA A 3 -20.76 16.62 5.02
C ALA A 3 -19.69 15.91 4.18
N ALA A 4 -19.26 16.55 3.10
CA ALA A 4 -18.04 16.18 2.42
C ALA A 4 -16.88 16.58 3.34
N ALA A 5 -16.11 15.60 3.83
CA ALA A 5 -14.88 15.87 4.54
C ALA A 5 -13.92 16.60 3.61
N ASP A 6 -13.52 17.81 4.00
CA ASP A 6 -12.50 18.60 3.34
C ASP A 6 -11.13 17.91 3.50
N LEU A 7 -10.60 17.36 2.41
CA LEU A 7 -9.32 16.63 2.34
C LEU A 7 -8.11 17.58 2.26
N SER A 8 -8.28 18.88 2.51
CA SER A 8 -7.19 19.87 2.48
C SER A 8 -6.06 19.57 3.48
N GLY A 9 -6.34 18.89 4.59
CA GLY A 9 -5.35 18.48 5.61
C GLY A 9 -4.37 17.39 5.15
N ALA A 10 -4.79 16.51 4.23
CA ALA A 10 -3.95 15.42 3.72
C ALA A 10 -2.67 15.96 3.06
N GLY A 11 -2.74 17.12 2.40
CA GLY A 11 -1.60 17.74 1.72
C GLY A 11 -0.40 18.07 2.62
N THR A 12 -0.63 18.35 3.91
CA THR A 12 0.44 18.62 4.89
C THR A 12 1.03 17.32 5.43
N ALA A 13 0.20 16.32 5.73
CA ALA A 13 0.67 15.00 6.14
C ALA A 13 1.50 14.32 5.04
N PHE A 14 1.11 14.45 3.76
CA PHE A 14 1.90 13.94 2.64
C PHE A 14 3.22 14.69 2.41
N LYS A 15 3.34 15.96 2.83
CA LYS A 15 4.63 16.68 2.83
C LYS A 15 5.57 16.14 3.91
N LEU A 16 5.05 15.69 5.04
CA LEU A 16 5.85 14.97 6.05
C LEU A 16 6.26 13.60 5.51
N LEU A 17 5.34 12.81 4.94
CA LEU A 17 5.64 11.50 4.35
C LEU A 17 6.68 11.55 3.20
N ALA A 18 6.67 12.62 2.39
CA ALA A 18 7.61 12.83 1.29
C ALA A 18 8.87 13.66 1.67
N GLY A 19 8.84 14.36 2.82
CA GLY A 19 9.83 15.37 3.22
C GLY A 19 10.96 14.88 4.11
N PHE A 20 10.92 13.63 4.58
CA PHE A 20 12.03 13.05 5.31
C PHE A 20 13.05 12.50 4.33
N SER A 21 14.00 13.35 3.91
CA SER A 21 15.23 12.96 3.21
C SER A 21 16.39 13.71 3.83
N ASP A 22 17.02 13.12 4.85
CA ASP A 22 18.40 13.43 5.20
C ASP A 22 19.16 12.09 5.38
N ASP A 23 20.24 11.92 4.61
CA ASP A 23 21.40 11.04 4.84
C ASP A 23 21.40 9.52 4.61
N VAL A 24 20.47 8.92 3.85
CA VAL A 24 20.65 7.51 3.41
C VAL A 24 21.09 7.44 1.94
N ARG A 25 22.37 7.11 1.71
CA ARG A 25 22.89 6.73 0.39
C ARG A 25 22.33 5.34 0.01
N TRP A 26 21.73 5.23 -1.17
CA TRP A 26 21.11 4.00 -1.67
C TRP A 26 22.09 3.11 -2.47
N ASP A 27 23.25 2.80 -1.90
CA ASP A 27 24.21 1.87 -2.50
C ASP A 27 24.20 0.54 -1.72
N VAL A 28 23.21 -0.32 -1.99
CA VAL A 28 23.29 -1.73 -1.60
C VAL A 28 22.71 -2.61 -2.72
N ALA A 29 23.57 -3.45 -3.28
CA ALA A 29 23.20 -4.45 -4.29
C ALA A 29 22.22 -5.48 -3.71
N MET A 30 21.13 -5.75 -4.44
CA MET A 30 20.09 -6.71 -4.04
C MET A 30 20.30 -8.09 -4.68
N PRO A 31 20.06 -9.20 -3.94
CA PRO A 31 20.12 -10.54 -4.50
C PRO A 31 18.89 -10.83 -5.38
N ALA A 32 19.16 -11.35 -6.57
CA ALA A 32 18.16 -11.73 -7.56
C ALA A 32 17.48 -13.05 -7.21
N ILE A 33 16.17 -13.04 -6.99
CA ILE A 33 15.32 -14.23 -7.15
C ILE A 33 13.96 -13.80 -7.73
N TRP A 34 13.82 -13.93 -9.04
CA TRP A 34 12.54 -13.95 -9.76
C TRP A 34 12.45 -15.30 -10.47
N HIS A 35 11.44 -16.11 -10.18
CA HIS A 35 10.81 -17.01 -11.16
C HIS A 35 9.40 -17.42 -10.70
N ALA A 36 8.51 -17.39 -11.70
CA ALA A 36 7.08 -17.64 -11.76
C ALA A 36 6.49 -18.77 -10.89
N ASN A 37 5.20 -18.60 -10.53
CA ASN A 37 4.17 -19.58 -10.85
C ASN A 37 2.77 -18.95 -10.88
N ALA A 38 2.15 -19.02 -12.05
CA ALA A 38 0.76 -18.63 -12.29
C ALA A 38 -0.15 -19.83 -11.96
N ILE A 39 -1.10 -19.66 -11.04
CA ILE A 39 -2.15 -20.66 -10.78
C ILE A 39 -3.52 -19.97 -10.78
N ASN A 40 -4.22 -20.12 -11.91
CA ASN A 40 -5.67 -20.07 -12.15
C ASN A 40 -6.58 -19.31 -11.16
N THR A 41 -6.71 -17.99 -11.33
CA THR A 41 -7.44 -17.06 -10.45
C THR A 41 -8.79 -16.55 -11.00
N THR A 42 -9.25 -16.97 -12.18
CA THR A 42 -10.24 -16.17 -12.94
C THR A 42 -11.67 -16.10 -12.35
N ASN A 43 -12.09 -17.02 -11.48
CA ASN A 43 -13.51 -17.09 -11.05
C ASN A 43 -13.82 -16.36 -9.74
N GLN A 44 -12.89 -16.31 -8.77
CA GLN A 44 -13.11 -15.65 -7.47
C GLN A 44 -13.05 -14.12 -7.60
N TYR A 45 -12.24 -13.61 -8.53
CA TYR A 45 -12.02 -12.17 -8.77
C TYR A 45 -13.26 -11.48 -9.36
N ARG A 46 -14.10 -12.21 -10.11
CA ARG A 46 -15.33 -11.65 -10.70
C ARG A 46 -16.43 -11.40 -9.67
N ALA A 47 -16.54 -12.24 -8.65
CA ALA A 47 -17.59 -12.12 -7.63
C ALA A 47 -17.27 -11.00 -6.61
N ILE A 48 -16.03 -10.99 -6.10
CA ILE A 48 -15.52 -9.89 -5.25
C ILE A 48 -15.50 -8.58 -6.05
N GLY A 49 -15.10 -8.66 -7.33
CA GLY A 49 -15.07 -7.56 -8.28
C GLY A 49 -16.42 -6.92 -8.63
N LYS A 50 -17.56 -7.47 -8.19
CA LYS A 50 -18.89 -6.89 -8.43
C LYS A 50 -19.59 -6.43 -7.14
N LEU A 51 -19.39 -7.13 -6.02
CA LEU A 51 -19.98 -6.81 -4.72
C LEU A 51 -19.18 -5.77 -3.92
N ALA A 52 -17.84 -5.84 -3.94
CA ALA A 52 -16.98 -4.90 -3.21
C ALA A 52 -17.00 -3.47 -3.76
N TRP A 53 -17.69 -3.22 -4.88
CA TRP A 53 -17.71 -1.93 -5.60
C TRP A 53 -19.05 -1.20 -5.53
N VAL A 54 -20.07 -1.84 -4.94
CA VAL A 54 -21.29 -1.13 -4.49
C VAL A 54 -20.96 -0.30 -3.23
N ASN A 55 -19.88 -0.68 -2.52
CA ASN A 55 -19.26 0.06 -1.43
C ASN A 55 -17.82 0.47 -1.82
N MET A 56 -17.16 1.33 -1.04
CA MET A 56 -15.74 1.64 -1.27
C MET A 56 -14.87 0.44 -0.89
N LEU A 57 -13.95 0.02 -1.78
CA LEU A 57 -13.04 -1.10 -1.52
C LEU A 57 -12.21 -0.85 -0.27
N VAL A 58 -12.20 -1.81 0.66
CA VAL A 58 -11.35 -1.78 1.87
C VAL A 58 -10.18 -2.75 1.68
N ALA A 59 -8.97 -2.29 1.94
CA ALA A 59 -7.76 -3.09 1.83
C ALA A 59 -6.85 -2.94 3.05
N VAL A 60 -6.32 -4.04 3.57
CA VAL A 60 -5.25 -4.04 4.56
C VAL A 60 -3.90 -4.02 3.86
N LEU A 61 -3.04 -3.09 4.26
CA LEU A 61 -1.68 -2.97 3.74
C LEU A 61 -0.71 -3.67 4.70
N ASP A 62 -0.02 -4.70 4.23
CA ASP A 62 1.01 -5.41 5.00
C ASP A 62 2.25 -4.53 5.22
N ALA A 63 3.04 -4.83 6.26
CA ALA A 63 4.26 -4.10 6.60
C ALA A 63 5.26 -4.10 5.43
N ASN A 64 5.34 -5.21 4.68
CA ASN A 64 6.28 -5.35 3.55
C ASN A 64 5.96 -4.48 2.33
N VAL A 65 4.73 -3.96 2.19
CA VAL A 65 4.36 -3.00 1.13
C VAL A 65 4.35 -1.55 1.63
N LEU A 66 4.19 -1.36 2.94
CA LEU A 66 4.38 -0.07 3.59
C LEU A 66 5.85 0.28 3.80
N PHE A 67 6.74 -0.69 3.69
CA PHE A 67 8.16 -0.49 3.89
C PHE A 67 8.86 0.30 2.76
N PRO A 68 8.75 -0.08 1.46
CA PRO A 68 9.39 0.67 0.39
C PRO A 68 8.76 2.05 0.22
N MET A 69 9.55 3.11 0.46
CA MET A 69 9.05 4.49 0.54
C MET A 69 8.17 4.92 -0.65
N LEU A 70 8.61 4.66 -1.88
CA LEU A 70 7.86 5.07 -3.08
C LEU A 70 6.53 4.33 -3.20
N LEU A 71 6.51 3.03 -2.90
CA LEU A 71 5.30 2.22 -2.93
C LEU A 71 4.33 2.66 -1.84
N ARG A 72 4.81 2.83 -0.59
CA ARG A 72 4.01 3.35 0.53
C ARG A 72 3.36 4.68 0.18
N ASP A 73 4.14 5.65 -0.29
CA ASP A 73 3.60 6.98 -0.62
C ASP A 73 2.58 6.90 -1.78
N THR A 74 2.80 6.03 -2.77
CA THR A 74 1.82 5.78 -3.84
C THR A 74 0.52 5.21 -3.28
N LEU A 75 0.59 4.14 -2.48
CA LEU A 75 -0.59 3.47 -1.91
C LEU A 75 -1.40 4.43 -1.04
N LEU A 76 -0.73 5.19 -0.16
CA LEU A 76 -1.39 6.13 0.73
C LEU A 76 -2.02 7.30 -0.04
N ARG A 77 -1.35 7.87 -1.05
CA ARG A 77 -1.95 8.94 -1.88
C ARG A 77 -3.13 8.45 -2.72
N VAL A 78 -3.06 7.22 -3.23
CA VAL A 78 -4.18 6.60 -3.96
C VAL A 78 -5.37 6.37 -3.01
N ALA A 79 -5.11 5.96 -1.77
CA ALA A 79 -6.14 5.83 -0.73
C ALA A 79 -6.77 7.19 -0.37
N SER A 80 -5.97 8.23 -0.17
CA SER A 80 -6.46 9.57 0.21
C SER A 80 -7.30 10.23 -0.89
N GLU A 81 -7.10 9.87 -2.15
CA GLU A 81 -7.94 10.27 -3.30
C GLU A 81 -9.25 9.46 -3.43
N GLY A 82 -9.52 8.61 -2.43
CA GLY A 82 -10.73 7.80 -2.31
C GLY A 82 -10.82 6.67 -3.33
N CYS A 83 -9.67 6.14 -3.79
CA CYS A 83 -9.66 4.99 -4.70
C CYS A 83 -9.87 3.67 -3.94
N PHE A 84 -9.52 3.62 -2.66
CA PHE A 84 -9.81 2.56 -1.70
C PHE A 84 -9.64 3.10 -0.27
N ARG A 85 -10.14 2.39 0.75
CA ARG A 85 -9.86 2.65 2.17
C ARG A 85 -8.70 1.77 2.61
N ALA A 86 -7.60 2.40 3.01
CA ALA A 86 -6.45 1.70 3.58
C ALA A 86 -6.70 1.40 5.06
N HIS A 87 -6.35 0.19 5.48
CA HIS A 87 -6.30 -0.22 6.88
C HIS A 87 -4.98 -0.93 7.18
N TRP A 88 -4.62 -0.97 8.46
CA TRP A 88 -3.50 -1.70 9.05
C TRP A 88 -3.79 -1.92 10.53
N SER A 89 -3.08 -2.82 11.19
CA SER A 89 -3.09 -2.87 12.66
C SER A 89 -1.90 -2.11 13.25
N PRO A 90 -1.93 -1.75 14.55
CA PRO A 90 -0.75 -1.21 15.23
C PRO A 90 0.49 -2.10 15.07
N ARG A 91 0.31 -3.43 15.13
CA ARG A 91 1.39 -4.41 14.94
C ARG A 91 2.02 -4.36 13.55
N ILE A 92 1.23 -4.12 12.51
CA ILE A 92 1.75 -3.91 11.14
C ILE A 92 2.65 -2.66 11.08
N LEU A 93 2.24 -1.55 11.70
CA LEU A 93 3.07 -0.35 11.74
C LEU A 93 4.33 -0.52 12.60
N GLU A 94 4.25 -1.27 13.69
CA GLU A 94 5.43 -1.66 14.49
C GLU A 94 6.40 -2.51 13.66
N GLU A 95 5.90 -3.49 12.91
CA GLU A 95 6.72 -4.30 12.00
C GLU A 95 7.38 -3.44 10.91
N MET A 96 6.63 -2.53 10.30
CA MET A 96 7.16 -1.61 9.30
C MET A 96 8.27 -0.71 9.88
N THR A 97 8.05 -0.10 11.05
CA THR A 97 9.03 0.79 11.69
C THR A 97 10.26 0.03 12.17
N ARG A 98 10.09 -1.18 12.75
CA ARG A 98 11.23 -2.06 13.12
C ARG A 98 12.10 -2.38 11.90
N ASN A 99 11.50 -2.78 10.79
CA ASN A 99 12.24 -3.09 9.58
C ASN A 99 12.99 -1.85 9.04
N LEU A 100 12.38 -0.65 9.10
CA LEU A 100 13.04 0.58 8.65
C LEU A 100 14.30 0.90 9.48
N ILE A 101 14.26 0.61 10.78
CA ILE A 101 15.40 0.80 11.68
C ILE A 101 16.45 -0.29 11.44
N SER A 102 16.06 -1.56 11.45
CA SER A 102 17.00 -2.69 11.40
C SER A 102 17.67 -2.87 10.04
N ASP A 103 16.92 -2.70 8.95
CA ASP A 103 17.37 -3.12 7.62
C ASP A 103 17.91 -1.93 6.81
N TYR A 104 17.51 -0.70 7.17
CA TYR A 104 17.88 0.52 6.44
C TYR A 104 18.52 1.60 7.33
N GLY A 105 18.74 1.33 8.62
CA GLY A 105 19.41 2.24 9.53
C GLY A 105 18.66 3.56 9.73
N MET A 106 17.34 3.56 9.57
CA MET A 106 16.55 4.75 9.86
C MET A 106 16.64 5.08 11.36
N GLU A 107 16.90 6.34 11.69
CA GLU A 107 16.87 6.81 13.07
C GLU A 107 15.51 6.51 13.73
N PRO A 108 15.47 5.94 14.95
CA PRO A 108 14.22 5.58 15.61
C PRO A 108 13.21 6.73 15.73
N SER A 109 13.69 7.95 16.00
CA SER A 109 12.86 9.15 16.07
C SER A 109 12.17 9.48 14.75
N ARG A 110 12.82 9.16 13.62
CA ARG A 110 12.27 9.37 12.27
C ARG A 110 11.27 8.28 11.90
N ALA A 111 11.51 7.04 12.31
CA ALA A 111 10.54 5.95 12.15
C ALA A 111 9.26 6.25 12.95
N GLU A 112 9.39 6.75 14.18
CA GLU A 112 8.25 7.16 15.00
C GLU A 112 7.51 8.37 14.41
N ALA A 113 8.23 9.39 13.92
CA ALA A 113 7.61 10.53 13.25
C ALA A 113 6.83 10.11 11.98
N LEU A 114 7.34 9.12 11.23
CA LEU A 114 6.63 8.54 10.09
C LEU A 114 5.34 7.83 10.54
N ARG A 115 5.41 7.01 11.60
CA ARG A 115 4.25 6.32 12.17
C ARG A 115 3.16 7.32 12.59
N MET A 116 3.54 8.35 13.35
CA MET A 116 2.62 9.41 13.79
C MET A 116 1.99 10.15 12.60
N ALA A 117 2.76 10.47 11.55
CA ALA A 117 2.23 11.12 10.37
C ALA A 117 1.23 10.23 9.60
N MET A 118 1.42 8.90 9.61
CA MET A 118 0.46 7.96 9.03
C MET A 118 -0.82 7.88 9.85
N ASP A 119 -0.71 7.80 11.18
CA ASP A 119 -1.88 7.79 12.08
C ASP A 119 -2.70 9.08 11.96
N GLU A 120 -2.04 10.24 11.89
CA GLU A 120 -2.71 11.54 11.72
C GLU A 120 -3.40 11.65 10.35
N ALA A 121 -2.77 11.15 9.29
CA ALA A 121 -3.33 11.19 7.94
C ALA A 121 -4.52 10.24 7.75
N PHE A 122 -4.56 9.14 8.49
CA PHE A 122 -5.54 8.06 8.36
C PHE A 122 -6.06 7.62 9.73
N PRO A 123 -6.83 8.47 10.44
CA PRO A 123 -7.29 8.17 11.80
C PRO A 123 -8.16 6.90 11.89
N GLU A 124 -8.83 6.55 10.80
CA GLU A 124 -9.72 5.38 10.71
C GLU A 124 -9.02 4.12 10.18
N ALA A 125 -7.71 4.16 9.89
CA ALA A 125 -7.01 3.02 9.27
C ALA A 125 -6.60 1.94 10.28
N ASN A 126 -6.43 2.28 11.55
CA ASN A 126 -6.10 1.30 12.57
C ASN A 126 -7.27 0.34 12.80
N ALA A 127 -7.08 -0.92 12.42
CA ALA A 127 -8.03 -1.99 12.71
C ALA A 127 -8.01 -2.29 14.22
N GLU A 128 -9.19 -2.41 14.82
CA GLU A 128 -9.40 -2.73 16.23
C GLU A 128 -9.97 -4.13 16.39
N GLY A 129 -9.73 -4.79 17.53
CA GLY A 129 -10.29 -6.11 17.84
C GLY A 129 -9.70 -7.28 17.04
N TRP A 130 -8.62 -7.04 16.28
CA TRP A 130 -7.93 -8.08 15.51
C TRP A 130 -7.21 -9.09 16.40
N GLU A 131 -6.82 -8.69 17.62
CA GLU A 131 -6.12 -9.53 18.60
C GLU A 131 -6.98 -10.73 19.04
N GLU A 132 -8.30 -10.55 19.13
CA GLU A 132 -9.24 -11.63 19.47
C GLU A 132 -9.43 -12.62 18.31
N ILE A 133 -9.18 -12.16 17.08
CA ILE A 133 -9.34 -12.93 15.84
C ILE A 133 -8.06 -13.70 15.48
N GLU A 134 -6.87 -13.15 15.78
CA GLU A 134 -5.57 -13.73 15.43
C GLU A 134 -5.42 -15.22 15.78
N PRO A 135 -5.85 -15.71 16.97
CA PRO A 135 -5.71 -17.13 17.32
C PRO A 135 -6.47 -18.09 16.40
N ALA A 136 -7.54 -17.62 15.75
CA ALA A 136 -8.35 -18.42 14.82
C ALA A 136 -7.79 -18.43 13.38
N MET A 137 -6.81 -17.57 13.07
CA MET A 137 -6.24 -17.48 11.72
C MET A 137 -5.32 -18.66 11.42
N ARG A 138 -5.42 -19.18 10.20
CA ARG A 138 -4.80 -20.46 9.79
C ARG A 138 -3.55 -20.29 8.92
N ASN A 139 -3.08 -19.06 8.78
CA ASN A 139 -1.88 -18.69 8.04
C ASN A 139 -0.60 -18.94 8.86
N ASP A 140 0.55 -18.65 8.24
CA ASP A 140 1.84 -18.65 8.93
C ASP A 140 1.74 -17.84 10.24
N PRO A 141 2.25 -18.36 11.38
CA PRO A 141 2.16 -17.68 12.68
C PRO A 141 2.60 -16.21 12.67
N LYS A 142 3.57 -15.83 11.83
CA LYS A 142 4.03 -14.43 11.75
C LYS A 142 3.01 -13.53 11.03
N ASP A 143 2.23 -14.06 10.09
CA ASP A 143 1.33 -13.30 9.21
C ASP A 143 -0.16 -13.37 9.65
N ARG A 144 -0.49 -14.18 10.66
CA ARG A 144 -1.87 -14.30 11.20
C ARG A 144 -2.47 -12.95 11.58
N HIS A 145 -1.66 -12.08 12.16
CA HIS A 145 -2.09 -10.75 12.58
C HIS A 145 -2.57 -9.89 11.40
N VAL A 146 -1.98 -10.03 10.20
CA VAL A 146 -2.40 -9.32 8.99
C VAL A 146 -3.78 -9.80 8.54
N VAL A 147 -4.01 -11.12 8.57
CA VAL A 147 -5.31 -11.70 8.19
C VAL A 147 -6.38 -11.34 9.23
N ALA A 148 -6.04 -11.35 10.51
CA ALA A 148 -6.93 -10.92 11.57
C ALA A 148 -7.33 -9.45 11.42
N ALA A 149 -6.38 -8.57 11.08
CA ALA A 149 -6.64 -7.17 10.79
C ALA A 149 -7.59 -7.02 9.58
N ALA A 150 -7.42 -7.85 8.55
CA ALA A 150 -8.31 -7.84 7.38
C ALA A 150 -9.74 -8.26 7.73
N VAL A 151 -9.92 -9.28 8.56
CA VAL A 151 -11.24 -9.68 9.06
C VAL A 151 -11.86 -8.57 9.91
N ALA A 152 -11.11 -8.01 10.85
CA ALA A 152 -11.58 -6.95 11.73
C ALA A 152 -12.01 -5.68 10.97
N ALA A 153 -11.27 -5.31 9.92
CA ALA A 153 -11.57 -4.15 9.08
C ALA A 153 -12.63 -4.42 8.01
N GLU A 154 -13.20 -5.63 7.94
CA GLU A 154 -14.08 -6.07 6.83
C GLU A 154 -13.43 -5.87 5.45
N ALA A 155 -12.10 -6.05 5.39
CA ALA A 155 -11.33 -5.85 4.18
C ALA A 155 -11.55 -6.98 3.18
N ALA A 156 -11.78 -6.63 1.92
CA ALA A 156 -11.86 -7.61 0.84
C ALA A 156 -10.47 -8.02 0.31
N VAL A 157 -9.45 -7.20 0.58
CA VAL A 157 -8.11 -7.36 0.02
C VAL A 157 -7.04 -7.19 1.09
N ILE A 158 -6.04 -8.07 1.08
CA ILE A 158 -4.73 -7.86 1.72
C ILE A 158 -3.73 -7.54 0.62
N VAL A 159 -2.98 -6.45 0.75
CA VAL A 159 -1.90 -6.08 -0.17
C VAL A 159 -0.58 -6.47 0.45
N THR A 160 0.13 -7.42 -0.17
CA THR A 160 1.38 -7.99 0.37
C THR A 160 2.30 -8.45 -0.76
N SER A 161 3.61 -8.32 -0.55
CA SER A 161 4.61 -8.93 -1.44
C SER A 161 4.82 -10.42 -1.18
N ASN A 162 4.36 -10.95 -0.04
CA ASN A 162 4.61 -12.32 0.42
C ASN A 162 3.42 -13.27 0.15
N ILE A 163 2.85 -13.26 -1.05
CA ILE A 163 1.60 -13.97 -1.39
C ILE A 163 1.55 -15.43 -0.94
N ARG A 164 2.69 -16.13 -0.97
CA ARG A 164 2.79 -17.54 -0.54
C ARG A 164 2.38 -17.78 0.93
N ASP A 165 2.52 -16.76 1.78
CA ASP A 165 2.18 -16.85 3.21
C ASP A 165 0.66 -16.68 3.45
N PHE A 166 -0.09 -16.30 2.40
CA PHE A 166 -1.53 -16.02 2.42
C PHE A 166 -2.38 -17.07 1.67
N GLY A 167 -1.94 -18.33 1.66
CA GLY A 167 -2.63 -19.42 0.95
C GLY A 167 -3.94 -19.91 1.60
N ASN A 168 -4.23 -19.55 2.85
CA ASN A 168 -5.41 -20.01 3.59
C ASN A 168 -6.16 -18.83 4.22
N LEU A 169 -6.92 -18.11 3.39
CA LEU A 169 -7.67 -16.91 3.79
C LEU A 169 -9.13 -17.23 4.11
N PRO A 170 -9.77 -16.46 5.02
CA PRO A 170 -11.22 -16.48 5.20
C PRO A 170 -11.97 -16.16 3.89
N ASP A 171 -13.19 -16.68 3.79
CA ASP A 171 -14.06 -16.40 2.63
C ASP A 171 -14.29 -14.90 2.45
N GLY A 172 -14.17 -14.43 1.22
CA GLY A 172 -14.36 -13.01 0.85
C GLY A 172 -13.10 -12.15 0.90
N ILE A 173 -11.98 -12.68 1.43
CA ILE A 173 -10.69 -11.99 1.47
C ILE A 173 -9.75 -12.60 0.41
N VAL A 174 -9.04 -11.74 -0.33
CA VAL A 174 -7.98 -12.17 -1.25
C VAL A 174 -6.67 -11.43 -0.95
N ALA A 175 -5.54 -12.09 -1.16
CA ALA A 175 -4.24 -11.44 -1.15
C ALA A 175 -3.83 -11.05 -2.57
N LEU A 176 -3.38 -9.82 -2.76
CA LEU A 176 -2.87 -9.30 -4.03
C LEU A 176 -1.47 -8.71 -3.83
N THR A 177 -0.62 -8.88 -4.84
CA THR A 177 0.65 -8.15 -4.89
C THR A 177 0.38 -6.65 -5.04
N PRO A 178 1.34 -5.78 -4.66
CA PRO A 178 1.21 -4.35 -4.96
C PRO A 178 1.01 -4.06 -6.45
N ASP A 179 1.64 -4.86 -7.33
CA ASP A 179 1.50 -4.74 -8.78
C ASP A 179 0.07 -5.03 -9.26
N GLU A 180 -0.50 -6.16 -8.84
CA GLU A 180 -1.88 -6.54 -9.18
C GLU A 180 -2.88 -5.53 -8.62
N PHE A 181 -2.72 -5.14 -7.35
CA PHE A 181 -3.62 -4.22 -6.69
C PHE A 181 -3.63 -2.84 -7.38
N LEU A 182 -2.45 -2.23 -7.58
CA LEU A 182 -2.35 -0.92 -8.22
C LEU A 182 -2.79 -0.95 -9.68
N THR A 183 -2.58 -2.06 -10.39
CA THR A 183 -3.08 -2.25 -11.76
C THR A 183 -4.61 -2.20 -11.81
N GLU A 184 -5.30 -2.91 -10.90
CA GLU A 184 -6.77 -2.89 -10.83
C GLU A 184 -7.30 -1.49 -10.46
N ILE A 185 -6.62 -0.81 -9.53
CA ILE A 185 -6.99 0.56 -9.14
C ILE A 185 -6.77 1.54 -10.31
N LEU A 186 -5.68 1.43 -11.05
CA LEU A 186 -5.40 2.24 -12.24
C LEU A 186 -6.45 2.06 -13.33
N ALA A 187 -6.83 0.82 -13.62
CA ALA A 187 -7.84 0.51 -14.63
C ALA A 187 -9.20 1.15 -14.31
N LYS A 188 -9.55 1.25 -13.02
CA LYS A 188 -10.82 1.84 -12.55
C LYS A 188 -10.76 3.35 -12.35
N ASN A 189 -9.61 3.90 -11.98
CA ASN A 189 -9.45 5.28 -11.54
C ASN A 189 -8.32 6.01 -12.28
N THR A 190 -8.13 5.74 -13.58
CA THR A 190 -6.94 6.18 -14.34
C THR A 190 -6.59 7.66 -14.15
N ALA A 191 -7.57 8.55 -14.30
CA ALA A 191 -7.34 9.99 -14.16
C ALA A 191 -6.90 10.41 -12.73
N LYS A 192 -7.45 9.77 -11.69
CA LYS A 192 -7.06 10.03 -10.29
C LYS A 192 -5.66 9.50 -10.01
N VAL A 193 -5.37 8.27 -10.42
CA VAL A 193 -4.05 7.64 -10.19
C VAL A 193 -2.94 8.39 -10.92
N LEU A 194 -3.16 8.81 -12.18
CA LEU A 194 -2.16 9.63 -12.88
C LEU A 194 -1.94 10.99 -12.19
N ARG A 195 -3.00 11.62 -11.66
CA ARG A 195 -2.85 12.85 -10.86
C ARG A 195 -2.02 12.60 -9.61
N VAL A 196 -2.29 11.51 -8.87
CA VAL A 196 -1.51 11.11 -7.69
C VAL A 196 -0.04 10.98 -8.03
N LEU A 197 0.30 10.25 -9.09
CA LEU A 197 1.68 10.03 -9.52
C LEU A 197 2.37 11.36 -9.88
N THR A 198 1.66 12.27 -10.56
CA THR A 198 2.21 13.62 -10.84
C THR A 198 2.43 14.44 -9.58
N MET A 199 1.48 14.43 -8.64
CA MET A 199 1.61 15.15 -7.36
C MET A 199 2.73 14.58 -6.50
N GLN A 200 2.85 13.25 -6.47
CA GLN A 200 3.92 12.55 -5.77
C GLN A 200 5.28 12.94 -6.36
N ALA A 201 5.47 12.81 -7.67
CA ALA A 201 6.73 13.18 -8.33
C ALA A 201 7.14 14.63 -8.04
N ALA A 202 6.17 15.56 -8.11
CA ALA A 202 6.40 16.98 -7.84
C ALA A 202 6.74 17.30 -6.36
N ALA A 203 6.40 16.41 -5.42
CA ALA A 203 6.72 16.56 -4.00
C ALA A 203 8.18 16.18 -3.69
N TYR A 204 8.80 15.32 -4.50
CA TYR A 204 10.21 14.98 -4.34
C TYR A 204 11.10 16.12 -4.84
N ARG A 205 11.99 16.60 -3.97
CA ARG A 205 12.95 17.67 -4.26
C ARG A 205 14.38 17.17 -4.40
N ARG A 206 14.68 15.99 -3.88
CA ARG A 206 16.02 15.38 -3.86
C ARG A 206 15.89 13.85 -3.93
N PRO A 207 16.01 13.24 -5.12
CA PRO A 207 16.08 13.91 -6.42
C PRO A 207 14.74 14.56 -6.80
N THR A 208 14.78 15.59 -7.65
CA THR A 208 13.58 16.00 -8.39
C THR A 208 13.21 14.86 -9.34
N LEU A 209 11.94 14.43 -9.33
CA LEU A 209 11.46 13.38 -10.22
C LEU A 209 10.43 13.95 -11.19
N THR A 210 10.53 13.56 -12.45
CA THR A 210 9.39 13.61 -13.38
C THR A 210 8.38 12.51 -13.03
N THR A 211 7.15 12.63 -13.54
CA THR A 211 6.13 11.59 -13.34
C THR A 211 6.60 10.25 -13.91
N SER A 212 7.22 10.26 -15.09
CA SER A 212 7.73 9.05 -15.74
C SER A 212 8.87 8.38 -14.96
N GLU A 213 9.79 9.15 -14.36
CA GLU A 213 10.86 8.59 -13.52
C GLU A 213 10.34 7.99 -12.23
N LEU A 214 9.35 8.63 -11.58
CA LEU A 214 8.67 8.06 -10.43
C LEU A 214 8.05 6.70 -10.79
N ILE A 215 7.28 6.65 -11.89
CA ILE A 215 6.65 5.41 -12.37
C ILE A 215 7.71 4.36 -12.70
N GLY A 216 8.80 4.74 -13.37
CA GLY A 216 9.91 3.85 -13.68
C GLY A 216 10.55 3.22 -12.43
N ARG A 217 10.63 3.96 -11.32
CA ARG A 217 11.11 3.42 -10.04
C ARG A 217 10.11 2.47 -9.38
N LEU A 218 8.81 2.72 -9.53
CA LEU A 218 7.77 1.83 -9.03
C LEU A 218 7.79 0.46 -9.71
N ALA A 219 8.34 0.35 -10.93
CA ALA A 219 8.48 -0.92 -11.64
C ALA A 219 9.27 -2.01 -10.86
N LEU A 220 10.09 -1.61 -9.88
CA LEU A 220 10.79 -2.56 -8.99
C LEU A 220 9.84 -3.39 -8.13
N THR A 221 8.69 -2.83 -7.77
CA THR A 221 7.68 -3.48 -6.92
C THR A 221 6.38 -3.75 -7.67
N SER A 222 6.11 -2.97 -8.71
CA SER A 222 4.85 -2.92 -9.44
C SER A 222 5.09 -2.74 -10.96
N PRO A 223 5.72 -3.74 -11.63
CA PRO A 223 6.14 -3.63 -13.03
C PRO A 223 4.97 -3.48 -14.02
N ARG A 224 3.90 -4.27 -13.89
CA ARG A 224 2.74 -4.18 -14.79
C ARG A 224 2.00 -2.87 -14.60
N PHE A 225 1.81 -2.45 -13.35
CA PHE A 225 1.24 -1.14 -13.03
C PHE A 225 2.07 -0.02 -13.66
N ALA A 226 3.39 -0.07 -13.53
CA ALA A 226 4.28 0.94 -14.09
C ALA A 226 4.18 1.03 -15.62
N GLU A 227 4.18 -0.11 -16.30
CA GLU A 227 3.98 -0.18 -17.75
C GLU A 227 2.65 0.47 -18.16
N GLN A 228 1.54 0.08 -17.53
CA GLN A 228 0.21 0.60 -17.85
C GLN A 228 0.08 2.09 -17.51
N ALA A 229 0.67 2.55 -16.41
CA ALA A 229 0.66 3.94 -16.02
C ALA A 229 1.45 4.81 -17.03
N LEU A 230 2.60 4.34 -17.52
CA LEU A 230 3.35 5.03 -18.58
C LEU A 230 2.55 5.10 -19.88
N GLN A 231 1.91 4.00 -20.29
CA GLN A 231 1.05 3.98 -21.47
C GLN A 231 -0.14 4.95 -21.34
N ALA A 232 -0.77 5.01 -20.17
CA ALA A 232 -1.87 5.91 -19.90
C ALA A 232 -1.42 7.38 -19.87
N LEU A 233 -0.23 7.66 -19.31
CA LEU A 233 0.37 8.99 -19.28
C LEU A 233 0.67 9.51 -20.69
N ALA A 234 1.16 8.65 -21.60
CA ALA A 234 1.49 9.02 -22.97
C ALA A 234 0.26 9.30 -23.87
N ARG A 235 -0.93 8.85 -23.46
CA ARG A 235 -2.20 9.05 -24.20
C ARG A 235 -2.94 10.32 -23.80
N ARG A 236 -2.40 11.09 -22.86
CA ARG A 236 -3.02 12.27 -22.26
C ARG A 236 -2.62 13.54 -23.01
#